data_AF-A0A260ZY55-F1
#
_entry.id   AF-A0A260ZY55-F1
#
_cell.length_a   1.000
_cell.length_b   1.000
_cell.length_c   1.000
_cell.angle_alpha   90.00
_cell.angle_beta   90.00
_cell.angle_gamma   90.00
#
_symmetry.space_group_name_H-M   'P 1'
#
loop_
_entity.id
_entity.type
_entity.pdbx_description
1 polymer ?
#
loop_
_entity_poly.entity_id
_entity_poly.type
_entity_poly.pdbx_seq_one_letter_code
_entity_poly.pdbx_strand_id
1 'polypeptide(L)'
;MRFLKIDEDELFHLILAANYLDIKQLLNYACKKVALMAKGKSPEELRVIFQIPTDEEDEAAEKAAAEKKKAKEAEKAAAAGEAAAGEAGPSDAAAAN
;
A
#
# COMPACT_ATOMS: atom_id res chain seq x y z
N MET A 1 -27.49 25.30 3.04
CA MET A 1 -26.56 25.08 1.92
C MET A 1 -26.17 23.60 1.92
N ARG A 2 -26.55 22.86 0.88
CA ARG A 2 -26.34 21.40 0.76
C ARG A 2 -25.50 21.15 -0.48
N PHE A 3 -24.21 21.46 -0.41
CA PHE A 3 -23.27 21.26 -1.52
C PHE A 3 -22.41 20.03 -1.17
N LEU A 4 -22.30 19.07 -2.10
CA LEU A 4 -21.59 17.80 -1.94
C LEU A 4 -22.20 16.84 -0.89
N LYS A 5 -23.42 16.34 -1.15
CA LYS A 5 -23.92 15.12 -0.51
C LYS A 5 -23.24 13.90 -1.14
N ILE A 6 -22.03 13.65 -0.70
CA ILE A 6 -21.20 12.52 -1.10
C ILE A 6 -20.58 11.94 0.17
N ASP A 7 -20.28 10.67 0.14
CA ASP A 7 -19.61 9.98 1.25
C ASP A 7 -18.13 10.41 1.37
N GLU A 8 -17.43 9.83 2.35
CA GLU A 8 -16.03 10.15 2.64
C GLU A 8 -15.08 9.67 1.54
N ASP A 9 -15.35 8.49 0.98
CA ASP A 9 -14.56 7.90 -0.10
C ASP A 9 -14.72 8.71 -1.39
N GLU A 10 -15.95 9.05 -1.77
CA GLU A 10 -16.26 9.91 -2.91
C GLU A 10 -15.64 11.30 -2.76
N LEU A 11 -15.63 11.87 -1.54
CA LEU A 11 -14.99 13.15 -1.26
C LEU A 11 -13.47 13.07 -1.47
N PHE A 12 -12.84 11.98 -1.03
CA PHE A 12 -11.42 11.75 -1.24
C PHE A 12 -11.07 11.67 -2.74
N HIS A 13 -11.81 10.86 -3.50
CA HIS A 13 -11.63 10.75 -4.94
C HIS A 13 -11.90 12.07 -5.67
N LEU A 14 -12.89 12.85 -5.22
CA LEU A 14 -13.19 14.17 -5.77
C LEU A 14 -12.04 15.15 -5.55
N ILE A 15 -11.41 15.15 -4.37
CA ILE A 15 -10.24 15.99 -4.07
C ILE A 15 -9.08 15.62 -5.01
N LEU A 16 -8.81 14.32 -5.17
CA LEU A 16 -7.77 13.83 -6.07
C LEU A 16 -8.04 14.22 -7.53
N ALA A 17 -9.26 14.02 -8.01
CA ALA A 17 -9.66 14.37 -9.37
C ALA A 17 -9.57 15.89 -9.60
N ALA A 18 -10.04 16.70 -8.65
CA ALA A 18 -9.97 18.16 -8.75
C ALA A 18 -8.52 18.67 -8.75
N ASN A 19 -7.64 18.04 -7.95
CA ASN A 19 -6.21 18.34 -7.95
C ASN A 19 -5.54 17.93 -9.27
N TYR A 20 -5.83 16.73 -9.78
CA TYR A 20 -5.28 16.22 -11.05
C TYR A 20 -5.68 17.07 -12.25
N LEU A 21 -6.93 17.54 -12.29
CA LEU A 21 -7.47 18.37 -13.38
C LEU A 21 -7.19 19.88 -13.18
N ASP A 22 -6.48 20.27 -12.13
CA ASP A 22 -6.21 21.67 -11.73
C ASP A 22 -7.45 22.57 -11.62
N ILE A 23 -8.55 22.02 -11.08
CA ILE A 23 -9.80 22.78 -10.87
C ILE A 23 -9.79 23.38 -9.46
N LYS A 24 -9.05 24.48 -9.29
CA LYS A 24 -8.82 25.15 -7.99
C LYS A 24 -10.09 25.46 -7.20
N GLN A 25 -11.15 25.92 -7.87
CA GLN A 25 -12.42 26.23 -7.21
C GLN A 25 -13.03 24.98 -6.57
N LEU A 26 -13.09 23.87 -7.31
CA LEU A 26 -13.64 22.60 -6.82
C LEU A 26 -12.80 22.02 -5.69
N LEU A 27 -11.46 22.09 -5.82
CA LEU A 27 -10.53 21.69 -4.77
C LEU A 27 -10.77 22.49 -3.49
N ASN A 28 -10.89 23.81 -3.58
CA ASN A 28 -11.17 24.68 -2.42
C ASN A 28 -12.50 24.33 -1.73
N TYR A 29 -13.56 24.05 -2.50
CA TYR A 29 -14.84 23.63 -1.92
C TYR A 29 -14.76 22.26 -1.23
N ALA A 30 -14.07 21.30 -1.83
CA ALA A 30 -13.89 19.97 -1.25
C ALA A 30 -13.04 20.04 0.04
N CYS A 31 -11.92 20.77 0.02
CA CYS A 31 -11.10 21.05 1.20
C CYS A 31 -11.89 21.75 2.32
N LYS A 32 -12.81 22.66 1.96
CA LYS A 32 -13.69 23.32 2.95
C LYS A 32 -14.64 22.32 3.62
N LYS A 33 -15.16 21.32 2.90
CA LYS A 33 -15.98 20.25 3.49
C LYS A 33 -15.17 19.43 4.49
N VAL A 34 -13.94 19.04 4.14
CA VAL A 34 -13.01 18.34 5.05
C VAL A 34 -12.73 19.18 6.31
N ALA A 35 -12.45 20.47 6.15
CA ALA A 35 -12.22 21.37 7.28
C ALA A 35 -13.45 21.48 8.22
N LEU A 36 -14.66 21.45 7.67
CA LEU A 36 -15.89 21.42 8.46
C LEU A 36 -16.09 20.10 9.20
N MET A 37 -15.65 18.97 8.63
CA MET A 37 -15.68 17.67 9.32
C MET A 37 -14.71 17.63 10.50
N ALA A 38 -13.57 18.30 10.38
CA ALA A 38 -12.57 18.37 11.44
C ALA A 38 -12.94 19.35 12.57
N LYS A 39 -13.83 20.31 12.30
CA LYS A 39 -14.13 21.39 13.24
C LYS A 39 -14.80 20.86 14.51
N GLY A 40 -14.15 21.11 15.66
CA GLY A 40 -14.70 20.80 16.99
C GLY A 40 -14.49 19.35 17.44
N LYS A 41 -13.70 18.56 16.72
CA LYS A 41 -13.34 17.19 17.09
C LYS A 41 -11.99 17.11 17.79
N SER A 42 -11.83 16.14 18.67
CA SER A 42 -10.56 15.90 19.36
C SER A 42 -9.53 15.25 18.42
N PRO A 43 -8.22 15.33 18.71
CA PRO A 43 -7.20 14.63 17.93
C PRO A 43 -7.47 13.13 17.76
N GLU A 44 -7.97 12.47 18.81
CA GLU A 44 -8.30 11.04 18.82
C GLU A 44 -9.47 10.74 17.88
N GLU A 45 -10.52 11.57 17.88
CA GLU A 45 -11.64 11.43 16.95
C GLU A 45 -11.20 11.67 15.50
N LEU A 46 -10.31 12.66 15.28
CA LEU A 46 -9.76 12.95 13.95
C LEU A 46 -8.93 11.78 13.41
N ARG A 47 -8.18 11.07 14.27
CA ARG A 47 -7.44 9.86 13.88
C ARG A 47 -8.39 8.79 13.33
N VAL A 48 -9.52 8.57 13.99
CA VAL A 48 -10.52 7.59 13.53
C VAL A 48 -11.15 8.01 12.20
N ILE A 49 -11.57 9.27 12.08
CA ILE A 49 -12.26 9.78 10.88
C ILE A 49 -11.37 9.79 9.66
N PHE A 50 -10.12 10.23 9.83
CA PHE A 50 -9.16 10.30 8.75
C PHE A 50 -8.34 9.01 8.60
N GLN A 51 -8.69 7.96 9.35
CA GLN A 51 -8.01 6.67 9.35
C GLN A 51 -6.49 6.82 9.50
N ILE A 52 -6.07 7.75 10.36
CA ILE A 52 -4.67 8.02 10.66
C ILE A 52 -4.24 7.04 11.77
N PRO A 53 -3.37 6.07 11.46
CA PRO A 53 -2.86 5.12 12.45
C PRO A 53 -2.06 5.82 13.56
N THR A 54 -1.93 5.14 14.69
CA THR A 54 -1.01 5.53 15.75
C THR A 54 0.43 5.18 15.41
N ASP A 55 1.37 5.88 16.02
CA ASP A 55 2.81 5.65 15.81
C ASP A 55 3.19 4.18 16.10
N GLU A 56 2.53 3.55 17.10
CA GLU A 56 2.71 2.13 17.42
C GLU A 56 2.17 1.20 16.33
N GLU A 57 1.01 1.51 15.75
CA GLU A 57 0.40 0.75 14.64
C GLU A 57 1.25 0.87 13.37
N ASP A 58 1.77 2.06 13.09
CA ASP A 58 2.69 2.30 11.97
C ASP A 58 3.99 1.50 12.13
N GLU A 59 4.64 1.57 13.30
CA GLU A 59 5.84 0.79 13.58
C GLU A 59 5.59 -0.73 13.47
N ALA A 60 4.44 -1.21 13.95
CA ALA A 60 4.08 -2.62 13.86
C ALA A 60 3.87 -3.05 12.41
N ALA A 61 3.20 -2.23 11.60
CA ALA A 61 2.98 -2.48 10.17
C ALA A 61 4.31 -2.51 9.40
N GLU A 62 5.24 -1.59 9.68
CA GLU A 62 6.57 -1.56 9.08
C GLU A 62 7.39 -2.82 9.43
N LYS A 63 7.41 -3.22 10.70
CA LYS A 63 8.09 -4.45 11.14
C LYS A 63 7.51 -5.68 10.45
N ALA A 64 6.18 -5.80 10.41
CA ALA A 64 5.50 -6.90 9.74
C ALA A 64 5.78 -6.93 8.22
N ALA A 65 5.85 -5.77 7.57
CA ALA A 65 6.21 -5.67 6.16
C ALA A 65 7.67 -6.08 5.91
N ALA A 66 8.60 -5.68 6.77
CA ALA A 66 10.00 -6.06 6.70
C ALA A 66 10.19 -7.57 6.91
N GLU A 67 9.48 -8.18 7.86
CA GLU A 67 9.49 -9.62 8.09
C GLU A 67 8.92 -10.40 6.91
N LYS A 68 7.77 -9.97 6.35
CA LYS A 68 7.19 -10.57 5.14
C LYS A 68 8.15 -10.48 3.95
N LYS A 69 8.87 -9.38 3.80
CA LYS A 69 9.88 -9.22 2.75
C LYS A 69 11.03 -10.21 2.93
N LYS A 70 11.58 -10.32 4.14
CA LYS A 70 12.65 -11.28 4.47
C LYS A 70 12.21 -12.72 4.24
N ALA A 71 10.99 -13.09 4.63
CA ALA A 71 10.44 -14.43 4.43
C ALA A 71 10.29 -14.76 2.93
N LYS A 72 9.74 -13.83 2.14
CA LYS A 72 9.62 -14.00 0.68
C LYS A 72 10.99 -14.10 -0.02
N GLU A 73 11.99 -13.36 0.44
CA GLU A 73 13.34 -13.43 -0.10
C GLU A 73 14.03 -14.75 0.25
N ALA A 74 13.86 -15.26 1.47
CA ALA A 74 14.37 -16.57 1.88
C ALA A 74 13.72 -17.72 1.09
N GLU A 75 12.41 -17.65 0.86
CA GLU A 75 11.68 -18.62 0.04
C GLU A 75 12.14 -18.59 -1.43
N LYS A 76 12.34 -17.39 -1.99
CA LYS A 76 12.87 -17.23 -3.36
C LYS A 76 14.32 -17.72 -3.48
N ALA A 77 15.14 -17.54 -2.45
CA ALA A 77 16.51 -18.05 -2.42
C ALA A 77 16.56 -19.58 -2.29
N ALA A 78 15.64 -20.19 -1.53
CA ALA A 78 15.51 -21.63 -1.42
C ALA A 78 15.06 -22.27 -2.75
N ALA A 79 14.10 -21.65 -3.46
CA ALA A 79 13.64 -22.12 -4.76
C ALA A 79 14.71 -22.04 -5.87
N ALA A 80 15.71 -21.16 -5.74
CA ALA A 80 16.82 -21.06 -6.69
C ALA A 80 17.94 -22.11 -6.45
N GLY A 81 18.03 -22.67 -5.23
CA GLY A 81 19.03 -23.67 -4.87
C GLY A 81 18.76 -25.08 -5.41
N GLU A 82 17.50 -25.41 -5.73
CA GLU A 82 17.11 -26.76 -6.18
C GLU A 82 17.37 -27.01 -7.67
N ALA A 83 17.67 -25.97 -8.47
CA ALA A 83 17.95 -26.10 -9.90
C ALA A 83 19.40 -26.52 -10.26
N ALA A 84 20.31 -26.66 -9.28
CA ALA A 84 21.72 -26.95 -9.53
C ALA A 84 22.17 -28.39 -9.21
N ALA A 85 21.29 -29.24 -8.67
CA ALA A 85 21.63 -30.63 -8.31
C ALA A 85 20.93 -31.63 -9.24
N GLY A 86 21.23 -31.57 -10.53
CA GLY A 86 20.56 -32.44 -11.50
C GLY A 86 21.25 -32.54 -12.83
N GLU A 87 22.56 -32.79 -12.87
CA GLU A 87 23.21 -33.45 -14.02
C GLU A 87 24.61 -33.95 -13.64
N ALA A 88 24.64 -35.11 -12.98
CA ALA A 88 25.80 -36.01 -13.00
C ALA A 88 25.30 -37.37 -13.50
N GLY A 89 25.05 -37.45 -14.81
CA GLY A 89 24.85 -38.72 -15.52
C GLY A 89 26.15 -39.12 -16.21
N PRO A 90 26.61 -40.38 -16.09
CA PRO A 90 27.86 -40.82 -16.69
C PRO A 90 27.68 -40.99 -18.19
N SER A 91 28.45 -40.26 -18.99
CA SER A 91 28.55 -40.46 -20.43
C SER A 91 29.99 -40.75 -20.81
N ASP A 92 30.13 -41.67 -21.75
CA ASP A 92 31.30 -42.06 -22.54
C ASP A 92 32.11 -43.22 -21.92
N ALA A 93 32.26 -44.39 -22.55
CA ALA A 93 32.21 -44.67 -23.98
C ALA A 93 31.67 -46.07 -24.27
N ALA A 94 30.67 -46.13 -25.15
CA ALA A 94 30.35 -47.34 -25.90
C ALA A 94 31.38 -47.50 -27.02
N ALA A 95 31.90 -48.73 -27.13
CA ALA A 95 32.69 -49.22 -28.25
C ALA A 95 31.92 -49.13 -29.59
N ALA A 96 32.61 -48.81 -30.68
CA ALA A 96 32.46 -49.51 -31.97
C ALA A 96 33.42 -48.93 -33.04
N ASN A 97 34.25 -49.85 -33.57
CA ASN A 97 34.97 -49.87 -34.86
C ASN A 97 36.15 -48.90 -35.10
#